data_AF-A0A150W2A6-F1
#
_entry.id   AF-A0A150W2A6-F1
#
_cell.length_a   1.000
_cell.length_b   1.000
_cell.length_c   1.000
_cell.angle_alpha   90.00
_cell.angle_beta   90.00
_cell.angle_gamma   90.00
#
_symmetry.space_group_name_H-M   'P 1'
#
loop_
_entity.id
_entity.type
_entity.pdbx_description
1 polymer ?
#
loop_
_entity_poly.entity_id
_entity_poly.type
_entity_poly.pdbx_seq_one_letter_code
_entity_poly.pdbx_strand_id
1 'polypeptide(L)'
;MNKETPAASTTTTPPAAVLTRHADAETCSDPSSVMTLLADSDGAAGGCTSYRSTFAKGAVGAPAHFHTRATELFFVISGSLQVLVDDEITVLNEGDFLSVPPRTPHAFAAAPGCEADVLFVFTPGMDRFDYLRLLGRVMRGEADPKEIAESSERFDNHYVDSPVWRAALERSA
;
A
#
# COMPACT_ATOMS: atom_id res chain seq x y z
N MET A 1 29.57 -9.42 -42.10
CA MET A 1 29.51 -7.99 -41.79
C MET A 1 28.33 -7.79 -40.86
N ASN A 2 28.57 -7.95 -39.56
CA ASN A 2 27.51 -7.93 -38.54
C ASN A 2 27.25 -6.47 -38.17
N LYS A 3 26.04 -5.98 -38.47
CA LYS A 3 25.58 -4.68 -37.96
C LYS A 3 25.01 -4.92 -36.57
N GLU A 4 25.78 -4.60 -35.53
CA GLU A 4 25.26 -4.40 -34.19
C GLU A 4 24.30 -3.20 -34.21
N THR A 5 23.09 -3.43 -33.71
CA THR A 5 22.11 -2.36 -33.47
C THR A 5 22.49 -1.70 -32.14
N PRO A 6 22.65 -0.37 -32.06
CA PRO A 6 23.01 0.27 -30.81
C PRO A 6 21.84 0.14 -29.82
N ALA A 7 22.11 -0.41 -28.64
CA ALA A 7 21.15 -0.43 -27.54
C ALA A 7 20.77 1.01 -27.18
N ALA A 8 19.47 1.30 -27.15
CA ALA A 8 18.98 2.60 -26.71
C ALA A 8 19.43 2.83 -25.26
N SER A 9 20.30 3.82 -25.07
CA SER A 9 20.70 4.27 -23.75
C SER A 9 19.49 4.96 -23.13
N THR A 10 18.74 4.26 -22.29
CA THR A 10 17.72 4.88 -21.43
C THR A 10 18.45 5.73 -20.41
N THR A 11 18.58 7.02 -20.68
CA THR A 11 18.98 8.01 -19.68
C THR A 11 17.91 8.04 -18.59
N THR A 12 18.12 7.28 -17.52
CA THR A 12 17.29 7.36 -16.31
C THR A 12 17.61 8.68 -15.63
N THR A 13 16.76 9.69 -15.81
CA THR A 13 16.82 10.91 -15.01
C THR A 13 16.69 10.51 -13.54
N PRO A 14 17.63 10.89 -12.65
CA PRO A 14 17.50 10.58 -11.24
C PRO A 14 16.23 11.24 -10.69
N PRO A 15 15.52 10.59 -9.75
CA PRO A 15 14.30 11.15 -9.19
C PRO A 15 14.60 12.50 -8.54
N ALA A 16 13.76 13.50 -8.86
CA ALA A 16 13.84 14.82 -8.26
C ALA A 16 13.32 14.78 -6.81
N ALA A 17 13.72 15.75 -5.99
CA ALA A 17 13.13 15.91 -4.67
C ALA A 17 11.63 16.21 -4.77
N VAL A 18 10.82 15.49 -4.00
CA VAL A 18 9.36 15.67 -3.95
C VAL A 18 8.99 16.38 -2.65
N LEU A 19 8.17 17.43 -2.76
CA LEU A 19 7.54 18.11 -1.63
C LEU A 19 6.03 18.12 -1.85
N THR A 20 5.32 17.40 -1.00
CA THR A 20 3.86 17.45 -0.94
C THR A 20 3.46 18.11 0.37
N ARG A 21 2.85 19.30 0.27
CA ARG A 21 2.33 20.02 1.44
C ARG A 21 1.05 19.33 1.89
N HIS A 22 0.91 19.10 3.20
CA HIS A 22 -0.28 18.45 3.75
C HIS A 22 -1.59 19.15 3.33
N ALA A 23 -1.60 20.48 3.30
CA ALA A 23 -2.78 21.27 2.92
C ALA A 23 -3.19 21.09 1.44
N ASP A 24 -2.25 20.67 0.59
CA ASP A 24 -2.45 20.52 -0.86
C ASP A 24 -2.49 19.05 -1.28
N ALA A 25 -2.28 18.11 -0.34
CA ALA A 25 -2.20 16.70 -0.63
C ALA A 25 -3.56 16.15 -1.04
N GLU A 26 -3.59 15.42 -2.15
CA GLU A 26 -4.79 14.73 -2.59
C GLU A 26 -5.19 13.65 -1.58
N THR A 27 -6.49 13.52 -1.32
CA THR A 27 -7.04 12.49 -0.45
C THR A 27 -8.05 11.61 -1.19
N CYS A 28 -7.97 10.31 -0.93
CA CYS A 28 -8.95 9.31 -1.30
C CYS A 28 -9.57 8.78 0.00
N SER A 29 -10.85 9.09 0.25
CA SER A 29 -11.52 8.74 1.50
C SER A 29 -12.79 7.93 1.32
N ASP A 30 -13.07 7.11 2.32
CA ASP A 30 -14.36 6.49 2.58
C ASP A 30 -14.69 6.69 4.09
N PRO A 31 -15.87 6.29 4.59
CA PRO A 31 -16.23 6.50 6.00
C PRO A 31 -15.30 5.82 7.02
N SER A 32 -14.55 4.79 6.61
CA SER A 32 -13.67 3.99 7.47
C SER A 32 -12.19 4.33 7.33
N SER A 33 -11.78 4.95 6.22
CA SER A 33 -10.37 5.26 5.96
C SER A 33 -10.16 6.53 5.14
N VAL A 34 -9.01 7.20 5.36
CA VAL A 34 -8.54 8.30 4.51
C VAL A 34 -7.10 8.04 4.10
N MET A 35 -6.87 7.89 2.80
CA MET A 35 -5.55 7.81 2.18
C MET A 35 -5.12 9.19 1.67
N THR A 36 -3.98 9.69 2.13
CA THR A 36 -3.36 10.95 1.70
C THR A 36 -2.14 10.65 0.83
N LEU A 37 -2.16 11.07 -0.42
CA LEU A 37 -1.13 10.78 -1.42
C LEU A 37 0.08 11.72 -1.21
N LEU A 38 1.30 11.16 -1.08
CA LEU A 38 2.49 11.95 -0.69
C LEU A 38 3.56 11.98 -1.78
N ALA A 39 4.04 10.83 -2.23
CA ALA A 39 5.05 10.73 -3.28
C ALA A 39 4.76 9.52 -4.16
N ASP A 40 5.03 9.63 -5.45
CA ASP A 40 4.94 8.49 -6.36
C ASP A 40 6.04 8.55 -7.42
N SER A 41 6.44 7.37 -7.87
CA SER A 41 7.40 7.20 -8.95
C SER A 41 7.20 5.85 -9.61
N ASP A 42 7.48 5.76 -10.90
CA ASP A 42 7.35 4.53 -11.69
C ASP A 42 8.72 3.83 -11.79
N GLY A 43 9.08 3.05 -10.76
CA GLY A 43 10.26 2.18 -10.78
C GLY A 43 11.63 2.87 -10.87
N ALA A 44 11.67 4.21 -10.82
CA ALA A 44 12.91 4.97 -10.90
C ALA A 44 13.87 4.62 -9.75
N ALA A 45 15.14 4.43 -10.06
CA ALA A 45 16.16 4.12 -9.07
C ALA A 45 16.23 5.22 -7.98
N GLY A 46 16.02 4.84 -6.72
CA GLY A 46 15.96 5.77 -5.58
C GLY A 46 14.61 6.46 -5.38
N GLY A 47 13.59 6.15 -6.19
CA GLY A 47 12.22 6.60 -6.01
C GLY A 47 11.44 5.72 -5.02
N CYS A 48 10.29 6.22 -4.58
CA CYS A 48 9.31 5.49 -3.78
C CYS A 48 7.88 5.84 -4.19
N THR A 49 6.94 5.01 -3.75
CA THR A 49 5.55 5.42 -3.57
C THR A 49 5.32 5.57 -2.08
N SER A 50 4.72 6.67 -1.62
CA SER A 50 4.36 6.86 -0.23
C SER A 50 3.00 7.53 -0.09
N TYR A 51 2.23 7.06 0.87
CA TYR A 51 0.95 7.63 1.27
C TYR A 51 0.76 7.41 2.77
N ARG A 52 -0.03 8.27 3.41
CA ARG A 52 -0.46 8.11 4.80
C ARG A 52 -1.90 7.66 4.81
N SER A 53 -2.24 6.66 5.62
CA SER A 53 -3.63 6.28 5.84
C SER A 53 -4.03 6.42 7.30
N THR A 54 -5.19 7.03 7.52
CA THR A 54 -5.89 6.98 8.81
C THR A 54 -7.04 5.98 8.72
N PHE A 55 -7.23 5.23 9.79
CA PHE A 55 -8.23 4.17 9.91
C PHE A 55 -9.10 4.45 11.12
N ALA A 56 -10.41 4.50 10.90
CA ALA A 56 -11.39 4.63 11.98
C ALA A 56 -11.40 3.35 12.86
N LYS A 57 -12.02 3.47 14.03
CA LYS A 57 -12.18 2.33 14.94
C LYS A 57 -12.90 1.16 14.25
N GLY A 58 -12.22 0.02 14.19
CA GLY A 58 -12.75 -1.19 13.53
C GLY A 58 -12.76 -1.14 12.00
N ALA A 59 -12.06 -0.18 11.39
CA ALA A 59 -11.91 -0.12 9.95
C ALA A 59 -11.15 -1.34 9.43
N VAL A 60 -11.73 -1.96 8.40
CA VAL A 60 -11.09 -3.06 7.67
C VAL A 60 -10.06 -2.43 6.73
N GLY A 61 -8.78 -2.76 6.92
CA GLY A 61 -7.71 -2.28 6.06
C GLY A 61 -7.58 -3.15 4.80
N ALA A 62 -6.34 -3.50 4.41
CA ALA A 62 -6.12 -4.35 3.26
C ALA A 62 -6.32 -5.85 3.61
N PRO A 63 -7.05 -6.62 2.76
CA PRO A 63 -7.07 -8.07 2.88
C PRO A 63 -5.70 -8.67 2.52
N ALA A 64 -5.52 -9.97 2.74
CA ALA A 64 -4.25 -10.63 2.48
C ALA A 64 -3.82 -10.50 1.01
N HIS A 65 -2.58 -10.02 0.82
CA HIS A 65 -1.99 -9.79 -0.49
C HIS A 65 -0.46 -9.86 -0.43
N PHE A 66 0.18 -9.77 -1.59
CA PHE A 66 1.62 -9.58 -1.69
C PHE A 66 1.99 -8.70 -2.88
N HIS A 67 3.23 -8.20 -2.87
CA HIS A 67 3.87 -7.46 -3.94
C HIS A 67 4.98 -8.32 -4.56
N THR A 68 5.12 -8.36 -5.87
CA THR A 68 6.17 -9.13 -6.54
C THR A 68 7.49 -8.37 -6.69
N ARG A 69 7.44 -7.03 -6.66
CA ARG A 69 8.57 -6.14 -6.93
C ARG A 69 8.96 -5.28 -5.73
N ALA A 70 7.99 -4.69 -5.03
CA ALA A 70 8.25 -3.73 -3.97
C ALA A 70 8.39 -4.36 -2.59
N THR A 71 9.30 -3.81 -1.79
CA THR A 71 9.22 -3.91 -0.33
C THR A 71 8.20 -2.87 0.15
N GLU A 72 7.22 -3.27 0.96
CA GLU A 72 6.29 -2.36 1.63
C GLU A 72 6.76 -2.10 3.07
N LEU A 73 6.78 -0.84 3.46
CA LEU A 73 7.16 -0.37 4.79
C LEU A 73 5.96 0.28 5.47
N PHE A 74 5.85 0.03 6.76
CA PHE A 74 4.81 0.54 7.63
C PHE A 74 5.49 1.29 8.77
N PHE A 75 5.01 2.49 9.08
CA PHE A 75 5.37 3.18 10.30
C PHE A 75 4.10 3.71 10.97
N VAL A 76 3.82 3.24 12.18
CA VAL A 76 2.62 3.66 12.92
C VAL A 76 2.89 5.02 13.56
N ILE A 77 2.23 6.05 13.04
CA ILE A 77 2.32 7.43 13.53
C ILE A 77 1.56 7.59 14.85
N SER A 78 0.36 6.98 14.95
CA SER A 78 -0.43 6.92 16.18
C SER A 78 -1.46 5.78 16.13
N GLY A 79 -1.98 5.39 17.29
CA GLY A 79 -2.93 4.28 17.40
C GLY A 79 -2.28 2.90 17.32
N SER A 80 -3.05 1.90 16.87
CA SER A 80 -2.58 0.50 16.79
C SER A 80 -3.09 -0.19 15.53
N LEU A 81 -2.19 -0.83 14.80
CA LEU A 81 -2.47 -1.56 13.56
C LEU A 81 -2.27 -3.06 13.80
N GLN A 82 -3.30 -3.87 13.56
CA GLN A 82 -3.15 -5.32 13.50
C GLN A 82 -2.64 -5.71 12.12
N VAL A 83 -1.58 -6.51 12.06
CA VAL A 83 -0.94 -6.93 10.81
C VAL A 83 -0.79 -8.44 10.77
N LEU A 84 -0.94 -9.00 9.58
CA LEU A 84 -0.51 -10.34 9.22
C LEU A 84 0.80 -10.24 8.44
N VAL A 85 1.77 -11.09 8.76
CA VAL A 85 2.94 -11.37 7.91
C VAL A 85 3.11 -12.89 7.84
N ASP A 86 3.08 -13.43 6.62
CA ASP A 86 2.91 -14.86 6.37
C ASP A 86 1.68 -15.42 7.12
N ASP A 87 1.90 -16.24 8.15
CA ASP A 87 0.85 -16.83 9.00
C ASP A 87 0.84 -16.27 10.43
N GLU A 88 1.64 -15.23 10.71
CA GLU A 88 1.74 -14.63 12.03
C GLU A 88 0.96 -13.32 12.11
N ILE A 89 0.18 -13.17 13.18
CA ILE A 89 -0.55 -11.94 13.47
C ILE A 89 0.11 -11.23 14.65
N THR A 90 0.40 -9.95 14.47
CA THR A 90 0.90 -9.07 15.52
C THR A 90 0.16 -7.73 15.51
N VAL A 91 0.31 -6.96 16.60
CA VAL A 91 -0.17 -5.59 16.69
C VAL A 91 1.03 -4.67 16.74
N LEU A 92 1.10 -3.76 15.76
CA LEU A 92 2.04 -2.65 15.75
C LEU A 92 1.40 -1.47 16.49
N ASN A 93 2.16 -0.82 17.36
CA ASN A 93 1.75 0.35 18.12
C ASN A 93 2.49 1.60 17.63
N GLU A 94 2.08 2.77 18.13
CA GLU A 94 2.76 4.04 17.86
C GLU A 94 4.29 3.93 17.98
N GLY A 95 4.98 4.34 16.91
CA GLY A 95 6.44 4.29 16.80
C GLY A 95 7.00 2.97 16.25
N ASP A 96 6.19 1.92 16.15
CA ASP A 96 6.63 0.65 15.57
C ASP A 96 6.79 0.77 14.04
N PHE A 97 7.76 0.01 13.54
CA PHE A 97 8.10 -0.08 12.13
C PHE A 97 8.05 -1.55 11.68
N LEU A 98 7.51 -1.78 10.49
CA LEU A 98 7.52 -3.07 9.81
C LEU A 98 8.02 -2.89 8.37
N SER A 99 8.85 -3.83 7.91
CA SER A 99 9.31 -3.93 6.54
C SER A 99 8.93 -5.30 5.99
N VAL A 100 8.16 -5.34 4.92
CA VAL A 100 7.67 -6.57 4.29
C VAL A 100 8.32 -6.74 2.91
N PRO A 101 9.20 -7.74 2.72
CA PRO A 101 9.85 -7.98 1.44
C PRO A 101 8.87 -8.41 0.34
N PRO A 102 9.29 -8.33 -0.95
CA PRO A 102 8.52 -8.86 -2.05
C PRO A 102 8.22 -10.35 -1.86
N ARG A 103 7.01 -10.75 -2.28
CA ARG A 103 6.45 -12.11 -2.24
C ARG A 103 6.18 -12.66 -0.83
N THR A 104 6.15 -11.81 0.18
CA THR A 104 5.67 -12.15 1.51
C THR A 104 4.18 -11.77 1.63
N PRO A 105 3.25 -12.73 1.80
CA PRO A 105 1.86 -12.44 2.10
C PRO A 105 1.72 -11.59 3.37
N HIS A 106 0.89 -10.56 3.31
CA HIS A 106 0.60 -9.69 4.44
C HIS A 106 -0.80 -9.08 4.32
N ALA A 107 -1.33 -8.62 5.45
CA ALA A 107 -2.63 -7.96 5.55
C ALA A 107 -2.61 -6.99 6.72
N PHE A 108 -3.55 -6.05 6.78
CA PHE A 108 -3.66 -5.16 7.92
C PHE A 108 -5.06 -4.61 8.13
N ALA A 109 -5.36 -4.22 9.37
CA ALA A 109 -6.56 -3.51 9.76
C ALA A 109 -6.27 -2.67 11.01
N ALA A 110 -7.14 -1.71 11.32
CA ALA A 110 -7.10 -1.09 12.64
C ALA A 110 -7.22 -2.19 13.72
N ALA A 111 -6.38 -2.15 14.75
CA ALA A 111 -6.43 -3.15 15.80
C ALA A 111 -7.81 -3.15 16.49
N PRO A 112 -8.25 -4.29 17.06
CA PRO A 112 -9.59 -4.41 17.62
C PRO A 112 -9.87 -3.30 18.65
N GLY A 113 -10.85 -2.46 18.32
CA GLY A 113 -11.28 -1.36 19.18
C GLY A 113 -10.41 -0.10 19.14
N CYS A 114 -9.42 -0.03 18.26
CA CYS A 114 -8.47 1.08 18.10
C CYS A 114 -8.67 1.81 16.77
N GLU A 115 -8.28 3.08 16.71
CA GLU A 115 -7.96 3.79 15.47
C GLU A 115 -6.48 3.52 15.12
N ALA A 116 -6.08 3.82 13.87
CA ALA A 116 -4.69 3.76 13.45
C ALA A 116 -4.34 4.87 12.45
N ASP A 117 -3.11 5.34 12.51
CA ASP A 117 -2.54 6.30 11.57
C ASP A 117 -1.16 5.82 11.14
N VAL A 118 -0.99 5.56 9.86
CA VAL A 118 0.14 4.78 9.35
C VAL A 118 0.72 5.42 8.09
N LEU A 119 2.04 5.55 8.05
CA LEU A 119 2.77 5.87 6.83
C LEU A 119 3.14 4.58 6.10
N PHE A 120 2.74 4.49 4.85
CA PHE A 120 3.12 3.42 3.93
C PHE A 120 4.19 3.92 2.96
N VAL A 121 5.20 3.08 2.69
CA VAL A 121 6.23 3.37 1.70
C VAL A 121 6.57 2.11 0.91
N PHE A 122 6.65 2.24 -0.41
CA PHE A 122 7.01 1.18 -1.34
C PHE A 122 8.34 1.54 -1.98
N THR A 123 9.28 0.61 -1.98
CA THR A 123 10.57 0.76 -2.66
C THR A 123 10.92 -0.48 -3.47
N PRO A 124 11.26 -0.35 -4.77
CA PRO A 124 11.18 0.88 -5.57
C PRO A 124 9.74 1.41 -5.69
N GLY A 125 9.55 2.64 -6.17
CA GLY A 125 8.23 3.20 -6.43
C GLY A 125 7.45 2.42 -7.50
N MET A 126 6.12 2.46 -7.42
CA MET A 126 5.21 1.55 -8.11
C MET A 126 4.07 2.24 -8.87
N ASP A 127 4.09 3.57 -9.01
CA ASP A 127 3.04 4.37 -9.67
C ASP A 127 1.61 4.00 -9.23
N ARG A 128 1.37 4.00 -7.91
CA ARG A 128 0.13 3.47 -7.30
C ARG A 128 -0.94 4.52 -6.99
N PHE A 129 -0.75 5.79 -7.31
CA PHE A 129 -1.78 6.80 -7.04
C PHE A 129 -3.11 6.47 -7.74
N ASP A 130 -3.07 5.97 -8.97
CA ASP A 130 -4.28 5.52 -9.67
C ASP A 130 -4.95 4.31 -9.01
N TYR A 131 -4.16 3.40 -8.43
CA TYR A 131 -4.68 2.28 -7.64
C TYR A 131 -5.39 2.77 -6.37
N LEU A 132 -4.79 3.71 -5.64
CA LEU A 132 -5.37 4.24 -4.40
C LEU A 132 -6.66 5.02 -4.69
N ARG A 133 -6.70 5.77 -5.80
CA ARG A 133 -7.94 6.39 -6.29
C ARG A 133 -9.00 5.36 -6.65
N LEU A 134 -8.62 4.29 -7.34
CA LEU A 134 -9.53 3.19 -7.67
C LEU A 134 -10.07 2.52 -6.40
N LEU A 135 -9.21 2.21 -5.44
CA LEU A 135 -9.60 1.63 -4.15
C LEU A 135 -10.62 2.51 -3.44
N GLY A 136 -10.38 3.82 -3.35
CA GLY A 136 -11.33 4.76 -2.77
C GLY A 136 -12.69 4.78 -3.48
N ARG A 137 -12.70 4.74 -4.82
CA ARG A 137 -13.97 4.63 -5.59
C ARG A 137 -14.70 3.33 -5.32
N VAL A 138 -13.99 2.20 -5.26
CA VAL A 138 -14.60 0.89 -4.95
C VAL A 138 -15.18 0.87 -3.54
N MET A 139 -14.46 1.42 -2.55
CA MET A 139 -14.96 1.50 -1.16
C MET A 139 -16.22 2.39 -1.03
N ARG A 140 -16.39 3.38 -1.92
CA ARG A 140 -17.62 4.19 -2.00
C ARG A 140 -18.71 3.57 -2.90
N GLY A 141 -18.46 2.43 -3.54
CA GLY A 141 -19.39 1.78 -4.47
C GLY A 141 -19.51 2.48 -5.83
N GLU A 142 -18.52 3.29 -6.21
CA GLU A 142 -18.48 4.07 -7.45
C GLU A 142 -17.76 3.35 -8.60
N ALA A 143 -17.11 2.21 -8.32
CA ALA A 143 -16.36 1.39 -9.28
C ALA A 143 -16.56 -0.11 -8.97
N ASP A 144 -16.35 -0.98 -9.97
CA ASP A 144 -16.51 -2.43 -9.79
C ASP A 144 -15.26 -2.99 -9.08
N PRO A 145 -15.40 -3.76 -7.97
CA PRO A 145 -14.27 -4.46 -7.35
C PRO A 145 -13.42 -5.30 -8.31
N LYS A 146 -13.98 -5.76 -9.44
CA LYS A 146 -13.24 -6.47 -10.50
C LYS A 146 -12.13 -5.63 -11.12
N GLU A 147 -12.31 -4.31 -11.20
CA GLU A 147 -11.28 -3.41 -11.74
C GLU A 147 -9.99 -3.48 -10.91
N ILE A 148 -10.10 -3.68 -9.58
CA ILE A 148 -8.95 -3.87 -8.71
C ILE A 148 -8.24 -5.17 -9.07
N ALA A 149 -8.98 -6.28 -9.18
CA ALA A 149 -8.42 -7.58 -9.52
C ALA A 149 -7.73 -7.58 -10.89
N GLU A 150 -8.33 -6.93 -11.90
CA GLU A 150 -7.77 -6.78 -13.25
C GLU A 150 -6.50 -5.89 -13.26
N SER A 151 -6.34 -5.02 -12.26
CA SER A 151 -5.20 -4.11 -12.15
C SER A 151 -3.99 -4.68 -11.41
N SER A 152 -4.07 -5.92 -10.90
CA SER A 152 -3.07 -6.55 -10.01
C SER A 152 -1.64 -6.47 -10.55
N GLU A 153 -1.42 -6.83 -11.83
CA GLU A 153 -0.08 -6.79 -12.47
C GLU A 153 0.46 -5.37 -12.61
N ARG A 154 -0.42 -4.41 -12.97
CA ARG A 154 -0.01 -3.01 -13.18
C ARG A 154 0.49 -2.38 -11.89
N PHE A 155 -0.27 -2.55 -10.81
CA PHE A 155 0.02 -1.90 -9.54
C PHE A 155 0.76 -2.80 -8.55
N ASP A 156 1.13 -4.02 -8.96
CA ASP A 156 1.84 -5.01 -8.17
C ASP A 156 1.10 -5.33 -6.87
N ASN A 157 -0.18 -5.67 -6.95
CA ASN A 157 -0.99 -5.97 -5.78
C ASN A 157 -1.77 -7.27 -6.01
N HIS A 158 -1.30 -8.37 -5.44
CA HIS A 158 -1.84 -9.70 -5.71
C HIS A 158 -2.54 -10.24 -4.46
N TYR A 159 -3.88 -10.28 -4.48
CA TYR A 159 -4.65 -10.84 -3.37
C TYR A 159 -4.47 -12.35 -3.25
N VAL A 160 -4.45 -12.83 -2.02
CA VAL A 160 -4.37 -14.25 -1.68
C VAL A 160 -5.36 -14.58 -0.56
N ASP A 161 -5.78 -15.84 -0.47
CA ASP A 161 -6.54 -16.28 0.69
C ASP A 161 -5.62 -16.45 1.91
N SER A 162 -6.09 -16.03 3.07
CA SER A 162 -5.47 -16.31 4.36
C SER A 162 -6.57 -16.70 5.35
N PRO A 163 -6.78 -18.00 5.59
CA PRO A 163 -7.73 -18.47 6.60
C PRO A 163 -7.41 -17.93 7.99
N VAL A 164 -6.11 -17.73 8.28
CA VAL A 164 -5.63 -17.15 9.55
C VAL A 164 -6.14 -15.73 9.73
N TRP A 165 -6.02 -14.89 8.69
CA TRP A 165 -6.49 -13.52 8.71
C TRP A 165 -8.01 -13.41 8.79
N ARG A 166 -8.73 -14.19 7.97
CA ARG A 166 -10.20 -14.18 8.00
C ARG A 166 -10.71 -14.55 9.39
N ALA A 167 -10.17 -15.60 10.00
CA ALA A 167 -10.55 -16.01 11.34
C ALA A 167 -10.22 -14.94 12.41
N ALA A 168 -9.17 -14.15 12.20
CA ALA A 168 -8.82 -13.06 13.12
C ALA A 168 -9.78 -11.87 13.03
N LEU A 169 -10.19 -11.49 11.82
CA LEU A 169 -11.20 -10.45 11.63
C LEU A 169 -12.55 -10.88 12.21
N GLU A 170 -12.96 -12.14 12.02
CA GLU A 170 -14.20 -12.69 12.58
C GLU A 170 -14.23 -12.67 14.12
N ARG A 171 -13.07 -12.84 14.79
CA ARG A 171 -12.97 -12.74 16.26
C ARG A 171 -12.99 -11.30 16.79
N SER A 172 -12.79 -10.33 15.91
CA SER A 172 -12.64 -8.91 16.24
C SER A 172 -13.88 -8.08 15.90
N ALA A 173 -14.83 -8.68 15.18
CA ALA A 173 -16.16 -8.14 14.85
C ALA A 173 -17.15 -8.36 16.02
#